data_AF-A0A486XD97-F1
#
_entry.id   AF-A0A486XD97-F1
#
_cell.length_a   1.000
_cell.length_b   1.000
_cell.length_c   1.000
_cell.angle_alpha   90.00
_cell.angle_beta   90.00
_cell.angle_gamma   90.00
#
_symmetry.space_group_name_H-M   'P 1'
#
loop_
_entity.id
_entity.type
_entity.pdbx_description
1 polymer ?
#
loop_
_entity_poly.entity_id
_entity_poly.type
_entity_poly.pdbx_seq_one_letter_code
_entity_poly.pdbx_strand_id
1 'polypeptide(L)'
;MTTENAQAAENTVDIQAQTSALIEKVHSMDMNTLLNDYVIPYGTKILLAIAIYVIGKSIARLLSRLLGKAVLHSSKDEMLQSFVSSISYFLFLLMVIIASLSQLGINTSSLVALIGAAGLAIGLALQNSLQNFAGG
;
A
#
# COMPACT_ATOMS: atom_id res chain seq x y z
N MET A 1 -67.46 -9.19 -17.09
CA MET A 1 -67.34 -9.14 -15.61
C MET A 1 -66.42 -10.25 -15.03
N THR A 2 -65.66 -11.02 -15.82
CA THR A 2 -64.90 -12.18 -15.32
C THR A 2 -63.38 -12.12 -15.50
N THR A 3 -62.83 -11.07 -16.13
CA THR A 3 -61.38 -10.95 -16.40
C THR A 3 -60.61 -10.15 -15.34
N GLU A 4 -61.29 -9.35 -14.52
CA GLU A 4 -60.67 -8.45 -13.53
C GLU A 4 -60.22 -9.19 -12.26
N ASN A 5 -60.96 -10.24 -11.86
CA ASN A 5 -60.68 -11.02 -10.63
C ASN A 5 -59.65 -12.14 -10.83
N ALA A 6 -59.29 -12.49 -12.08
CA ALA A 6 -58.28 -13.50 -12.38
C ALA A 6 -56.86 -12.94 -12.27
N GLN A 7 -56.65 -11.69 -12.72
CA GLN A 7 -55.37 -10.99 -12.61
C GLN A 7 -55.02 -10.60 -11.17
N ALA A 8 -56.03 -10.27 -10.35
CA ALA A 8 -55.83 -10.00 -8.93
C ALA A 8 -55.34 -11.24 -8.16
N ALA A 9 -55.79 -12.44 -8.54
CA ALA A 9 -55.35 -13.69 -7.92
C ALA A 9 -53.92 -14.06 -8.34
N GLU A 10 -53.56 -13.89 -9.62
CA GLU A 10 -52.21 -14.14 -10.15
C GLU A 10 -51.17 -13.19 -9.53
N ASN A 11 -51.51 -11.91 -9.42
CA ASN A 11 -50.64 -10.88 -8.84
C ASN A 11 -50.36 -11.14 -7.35
N THR A 12 -51.32 -11.67 -6.59
CA THR A 12 -51.09 -12.01 -5.17
C THR A 12 -50.16 -13.20 -4.94
N VAL A 13 -50.11 -14.16 -5.88
CA VAL A 13 -49.23 -15.34 -5.81
C VAL A 13 -47.77 -14.95 -6.10
N ASP A 14 -47.55 -14.04 -7.07
CA ASP A 14 -46.23 -13.49 -7.36
C ASP A 14 -45.71 -12.56 -6.25
N ILE A 15 -46.59 -11.78 -5.62
CA ILE A 15 -46.22 -10.94 -4.47
C ILE A 15 -45.78 -11.83 -3.30
N GLN A 16 -46.44 -12.96 -3.01
CA GLN A 16 -46.04 -13.87 -1.93
C GLN A 16 -44.72 -14.58 -2.22
N ALA A 17 -44.50 -15.05 -3.46
CA ALA A 17 -43.25 -15.68 -3.88
C ALA A 17 -42.07 -14.70 -3.88
N GLN A 18 -42.27 -13.46 -4.35
CA GLN A 18 -41.27 -12.40 -4.27
C GLN A 18 -41.04 -11.93 -2.84
N THR A 19 -42.08 -11.88 -1.99
CA THR A 19 -41.93 -11.51 -0.58
C THR A 19 -41.11 -12.56 0.18
N SER A 20 -41.28 -13.87 -0.08
CA SER A 20 -40.40 -14.90 0.49
C SER A 20 -38.96 -14.79 -0.01
N ALA A 21 -38.73 -14.52 -1.29
CA ALA A 21 -37.39 -14.34 -1.86
C ALA A 21 -36.69 -13.05 -1.36
N LEU A 22 -37.46 -11.99 -1.09
CA LEU A 22 -36.98 -10.75 -0.49
C LEU A 22 -36.68 -10.92 1.01
N ILE A 23 -37.50 -11.67 1.74
CA ILE A 23 -37.24 -12.02 3.16
C ILE A 23 -36.00 -12.92 3.28
N GLU A 24 -35.77 -13.84 2.34
CA GLU A 24 -34.55 -14.67 2.27
C GLU A 24 -33.30 -13.82 1.95
N LYS A 25 -33.39 -12.89 0.98
CA LYS A 25 -32.29 -11.98 0.60
C LYS A 25 -31.97 -10.94 1.69
N VAL A 26 -32.95 -10.55 2.49
CA VAL A 26 -32.78 -9.68 3.66
C VAL A 26 -32.21 -10.46 4.86
N HIS A 27 -32.59 -11.73 5.02
CA HIS A 27 -32.02 -12.62 6.05
C HIS A 27 -30.57 -13.05 5.73
N SER A 28 -30.21 -13.13 4.45
CA SER A 28 -28.83 -13.35 3.99
C SER A 28 -27.98 -12.07 3.96
N MET A 29 -28.49 -10.93 4.45
CA MET A 29 -27.64 -9.80 4.85
C MET A 29 -27.00 -10.12 6.20
N ASP A 30 -26.38 -11.30 6.22
CA ASP A 30 -25.77 -11.92 7.36
C ASP A 30 -24.54 -11.09 7.73
N MET A 31 -24.35 -10.85 9.03
CA MET A 31 -23.13 -10.20 9.53
C MET A 31 -21.87 -10.91 8.99
N ASN A 32 -22.00 -12.21 8.70
CA ASN A 32 -21.00 -13.06 8.08
C ASN A 32 -20.62 -12.64 6.65
N THR A 33 -21.54 -12.09 5.85
CA THR A 33 -21.29 -11.63 4.47
C THR A 33 -20.54 -10.30 4.47
N LEU A 34 -20.90 -9.36 5.35
CA LEU A 34 -20.14 -8.11 5.53
C LEU A 34 -18.74 -8.37 6.11
N LEU A 35 -18.61 -9.35 7.02
CA LEU A 35 -17.34 -9.76 7.58
C LEU A 35 -16.45 -10.50 6.55
N ASN A 36 -17.00 -11.44 5.78
CA ASN A 36 -16.22 -12.19 4.77
C ASN A 36 -15.87 -11.37 3.53
N ASP A 37 -16.79 -10.58 2.99
CA ASP A 37 -16.56 -9.88 1.71
C ASP A 37 -15.76 -8.58 1.87
N TYR A 38 -15.83 -7.92 3.04
CA TYR A 38 -15.17 -6.62 3.25
C TYR A 38 -14.18 -6.60 4.41
N VAL A 39 -14.43 -7.24 5.55
CA VAL A 39 -13.53 -7.10 6.71
C VAL A 39 -12.30 -7.99 6.61
N ILE A 40 -12.44 -9.26 6.23
CA ILE A 40 -11.34 -10.22 6.08
C ILE A 40 -10.34 -9.85 4.96
N PRO A 41 -10.76 -9.50 3.73
CA PRO A 41 -9.81 -9.23 2.65
C PRO A 41 -9.05 -7.92 2.85
N TYR A 42 -9.68 -6.88 3.39
CA TYR A 42 -9.01 -5.61 3.68
C TYR A 42 -8.14 -5.70 4.95
N GLY A 43 -8.59 -6.42 5.98
CA GLY A 43 -7.80 -6.69 7.18
C GLY A 43 -6.50 -7.44 6.86
N THR A 44 -6.56 -8.44 5.97
CA THR A 44 -5.38 -9.18 5.52
C THR A 44 -4.41 -8.30 4.75
N LYS A 45 -4.90 -7.42 3.86
CA LYS A 45 -4.04 -6.45 3.15
C LYS A 45 -3.32 -5.48 4.08
N ILE A 46 -4.03 -4.98 5.10
CA ILE A 46 -3.44 -4.10 6.12
C ILE A 46 -2.38 -4.85 6.93
N LEU A 47 -2.68 -6.08 7.37
CA LEU A 47 -1.74 -6.91 8.10
C LEU A 47 -0.46 -7.18 7.28
N LEU A 48 -0.62 -7.55 6.00
CA LEU A 48 0.49 -7.77 5.09
C LEU A 48 1.28 -6.48 4.83
N ALA A 49 0.63 -5.34 4.64
CA ALA A 49 1.29 -4.05 4.48
C ALA A 49 2.14 -3.69 5.70
N ILE A 50 1.59 -3.87 6.91
CA ILE A 50 2.33 -3.66 8.16
C ILE A 50 3.51 -4.63 8.25
N ALA A 51 3.31 -5.91 7.92
CA ALA A 51 4.38 -6.91 7.91
C ALA A 51 5.50 -6.52 6.94
N ILE A 52 5.16 -6.10 5.70
CA ILE A 52 6.10 -5.59 4.71
C ILE A 52 6.87 -4.39 5.25
N TYR A 53 6.20 -3.43 5.89
CA TYR A 53 6.86 -2.26 6.46
C TYR A 53 7.84 -2.63 7.58
N VAL A 54 7.44 -3.49 8.51
CA VAL A 54 8.27 -3.87 9.67
C VAL A 54 9.50 -4.68 9.22
N ILE A 55 9.29 -5.69 8.37
CA ILE A 55 10.36 -6.54 7.83
C ILE A 55 11.24 -5.70 6.92
N GLY A 56 10.64 -4.95 6.00
CA GLY A 56 11.33 -4.09 5.04
C GLY A 56 12.18 -3.03 5.72
N LYS A 57 11.71 -2.39 6.80
CA LYS A 57 12.50 -1.44 7.59
C LYS A 57 13.75 -2.07 8.17
N SER A 58 13.65 -3.32 8.64
CA SER A 58 14.80 -4.04 9.18
C SER A 58 15.81 -4.39 8.07
N ILE A 59 15.33 -4.82 6.91
CA ILE A 59 16.15 -5.08 5.71
C ILE A 59 16.83 -3.79 5.25
N ALA A 60 16.09 -2.67 5.16
CA ALA A 60 16.62 -1.38 4.73
C ALA A 60 17.77 -0.90 5.62
N ARG A 61 17.65 -1.08 6.95
CA ARG A 61 18.75 -0.78 7.89
C ARG A 61 19.94 -1.71 7.70
N LEU A 62 19.71 -3.00 7.43
CA LEU A 62 20.79 -3.95 7.22
C LEU A 62 21.55 -3.59 5.94
N LEU A 63 20.85 -3.39 4.84
CA LEU A 63 21.44 -3.01 3.55
C LEU A 63 22.20 -1.68 3.66
N SER A 64 21.62 -0.66 4.29
CA SER A 64 22.31 0.63 4.42
C SER A 64 23.61 0.52 5.22
N ARG A 65 23.63 -0.29 6.28
CA ARG A 65 24.84 -0.58 7.06
C ARG A 65 25.87 -1.35 6.24
N LEU A 66 25.45 -2.32 5.42
CA LEU A 66 26.34 -3.08 4.55
C LEU A 66 26.99 -2.16 3.50
N LEU A 67 26.19 -1.30 2.87
CA LEU A 67 26.69 -0.29 1.92
C LEU A 67 27.66 0.67 2.60
N GLY A 68 27.33 1.18 3.78
CA GLY A 68 28.24 2.03 4.56
C GLY A 68 29.57 1.35 4.89
N LYS A 69 29.53 0.07 5.30
CA LYS A 69 30.76 -0.71 5.56
C LYS A 69 31.60 -0.91 4.30
N ALA A 70 30.97 -1.15 3.16
CA ALA A 70 31.67 -1.30 1.88
C ALA A 70 32.40 -0.01 1.48
N VAL A 71 31.74 1.14 1.66
CA VAL A 71 32.35 2.47 1.40
C VAL A 71 33.50 2.74 2.36
N LEU A 72 33.32 2.52 3.66
CA LEU A 72 34.38 2.73 4.65
C LEU A 72 35.62 1.89 4.34
N HIS A 73 35.45 0.65 3.88
CA HIS A 73 36.57 -0.20 3.49
C HIS A 73 37.36 0.35 2.30
N SER A 74 36.68 1.05 1.39
CA SER A 74 37.29 1.61 0.17
C SER A 74 37.92 2.98 0.41
N SER A 75 37.20 3.91 1.05
CA SER A 75 37.64 5.31 1.19
C SER A 75 38.39 5.60 2.49
N LYS A 76 38.18 4.79 3.53
CA LYS A 76 38.62 5.07 4.92
C LYS A 76 38.14 6.42 5.47
N ASP A 77 37.07 6.97 4.90
CA ASP A 77 36.45 8.23 5.32
C ASP A 77 35.10 7.96 6.02
N GLU A 78 35.04 8.31 7.31
CA GLU A 78 33.86 8.15 8.16
C GLU A 78 32.72 9.12 7.81
N MET A 79 33.03 10.32 7.29
CA MET A 79 32.01 11.27 6.82
C MET A 79 31.32 10.75 5.57
N LEU A 80 32.09 10.25 4.60
CA LEU A 80 31.54 9.66 3.38
C LEU A 80 30.71 8.41 3.69
N GLN A 81 31.20 7.55 4.57
CA GLN A 81 30.43 6.40 5.06
C GLN A 81 29.06 6.84 5.62
N SER A 82 29.06 7.85 6.49
CA SER A 82 27.84 8.32 7.16
C SER A 82 26.85 8.93 6.17
N PHE A 83 27.35 9.69 5.19
CA PHE A 83 26.55 10.24 4.10
C PHE A 83 25.90 9.14 3.25
N VAL A 84 26.69 8.19 2.75
CA VAL A 84 26.19 7.10 1.90
C VAL A 84 25.22 6.20 2.67
N SER A 85 25.56 5.82 3.90
CA SER A 85 24.66 5.01 4.73
C SER A 85 23.31 5.70 4.96
N SER A 86 23.31 7.02 5.16
CA SER A 86 22.08 7.79 5.42
C SER A 86 21.22 7.93 4.16
N ILE A 87 21.81 8.29 3.01
CA ILE A 87 21.07 8.42 1.75
C ILE A 87 20.54 7.06 1.27
N SER A 88 21.34 5.99 1.37
CA SER A 88 20.89 4.64 1.03
C SER A 88 19.79 4.16 1.96
N TYR A 89 19.88 4.42 3.27
CA TYR A 89 18.80 4.09 4.20
C TYR A 89 17.49 4.78 3.81
N PHE A 90 17.53 6.07 3.47
CA PHE A 90 16.36 6.81 3.03
C PHE A 90 15.76 6.23 1.75
N LEU A 91 16.58 5.91 0.75
CA LEU A 91 16.14 5.29 -0.50
C LEU A 91 15.48 3.92 -0.29
N PHE A 92 16.10 3.04 0.51
CA PHE A 92 15.52 1.73 0.81
C PHE A 92 14.24 1.85 1.64
N LEU A 93 14.19 2.76 2.60
CA LEU A 93 12.98 3.00 3.39
C LEU A 93 11.83 3.49 2.49
N LEU A 94 12.14 4.32 1.50
CA LEU A 94 11.15 4.83 0.55
C LEU A 94 10.57 3.72 -0.33
N MET A 95 11.43 2.84 -0.85
CA MET A 95 11.02 1.62 -1.56
C MET A 95 10.08 0.75 -0.69
N VAL A 96 10.41 0.56 0.58
CA VAL A 96 9.59 -0.22 1.53
C VAL A 96 8.23 0.44 1.77
N ILE A 97 8.19 1.76 1.93
CA ILE A 97 6.93 2.51 2.11
C ILE A 97 6.04 2.38 0.87
N ILE A 98 6.61 2.57 -0.32
CA ILE A 98 5.88 2.42 -1.59
C ILE A 98 5.33 1.00 -1.75
N ALA A 99 6.14 -0.02 -1.47
CA ALA A 99 5.70 -1.41 -1.51
C ALA A 99 4.56 -1.70 -0.52
N SER A 100 4.66 -1.18 0.71
CA SER A 100 3.60 -1.30 1.72
C SER A 100 2.30 -0.61 1.29
N LEU A 101 2.38 0.59 0.70
CA LEU A 101 1.21 1.32 0.21
C LEU A 101 0.59 0.65 -1.01
N SER A 102 1.41 0.11 -1.91
CA SER A 102 0.95 -0.66 -3.07
C SER A 102 0.17 -1.89 -2.65
N GLN A 103 0.58 -2.58 -1.57
CA GLN A 103 -0.15 -3.72 -1.00
C GLN A 103 -1.56 -3.34 -0.50
N LEU A 104 -1.75 -2.09 -0.04
CA LEU A 104 -3.07 -1.57 0.34
C LEU A 104 -3.96 -1.24 -0.87
N GLY A 105 -3.45 -1.36 -2.11
CA GLY A 105 -4.15 -0.99 -3.33
C GLY A 105 -4.08 0.51 -3.64
N ILE A 106 -3.20 1.27 -2.96
CA ILE A 106 -2.99 2.69 -3.24
C ILE A 106 -2.12 2.80 -4.49
N ASN A 107 -2.56 3.63 -5.45
CA ASN A 107 -1.76 3.93 -6.63
C ASN A 107 -0.59 4.85 -6.25
N THR A 108 0.61 4.29 -6.21
CA THR A 108 1.82 5.01 -5.79
C THR A 108 2.53 5.75 -6.93
N SER A 109 2.03 5.72 -8.17
CA SER A 109 2.72 6.32 -9.32
C SER A 109 2.94 7.83 -9.15
N SER A 110 1.93 8.56 -8.67
CA SER A 110 2.06 10.00 -8.40
C SER A 110 3.04 10.29 -7.26
N LEU A 111 3.11 9.41 -6.26
CA LEU A 111 4.08 9.54 -5.16
C LEU A 111 5.51 9.32 -5.66
N VAL A 112 5.73 8.32 -6.51
CA VAL A 112 7.03 8.06 -7.15
C VAL A 112 7.46 9.25 -8.02
N ALA A 113 6.55 9.83 -8.79
CA ALA A 113 6.84 11.02 -9.60
C ALA A 113 7.24 12.23 -8.74
N LEU A 114 6.50 12.49 -7.66
CA LEU A 114 6.80 13.57 -6.72
C LEU A 114 8.15 13.38 -6.04
N ILE A 115 8.42 12.18 -5.55
CA ILE A 115 9.70 11.80 -4.95
C ILE A 115 10.84 11.97 -5.96
N GLY A 116 10.64 11.57 -7.21
CA GLY A 116 11.65 11.73 -8.27
C GLY A 116 12.00 13.20 -8.49
N ALA A 117 11.00 14.07 -8.56
CA ALA A 117 11.19 15.51 -8.67
C ALA A 117 11.91 16.10 -7.44
N ALA A 118 11.49 15.72 -6.23
CA ALA A 118 12.12 16.15 -4.99
C ALA A 118 13.58 15.66 -4.89
N GLY A 119 13.83 14.40 -5.25
CA GLY A 119 15.17 13.80 -5.26
C GLY A 119 16.11 14.50 -6.25
N LEU A 120 15.60 14.87 -7.43
CA LEU A 120 16.35 15.68 -8.38
C LEU A 120 16.68 17.06 -7.79
N ALA A 121 15.71 17.76 -7.22
CA ALA A 121 15.93 19.07 -6.61
C ALA A 121 16.95 19.02 -5.45
N ILE A 122 16.84 18.01 -4.57
CA ILE A 122 17.79 17.77 -3.48
C ILE A 122 19.18 17.45 -4.05
N GLY A 123 19.26 16.61 -5.08
CA GLY A 123 20.53 16.26 -5.74
C GLY A 123 21.23 17.49 -6.34
N LEU A 124 20.47 18.36 -7.01
CA LEU A 124 20.99 19.62 -7.55
C LEU A 124 21.45 20.57 -6.45
N ALA A 125 20.73 20.63 -5.32
CA ALA A 125 21.14 21.44 -4.17
C ALA A 125 22.42 20.91 -3.50
N LEU A 126 22.64 19.59 -3.51
CA LEU A 126 23.81 18.94 -2.92
C LEU A 126 25.01 18.82 -3.87
N GLN A 127 24.84 19.14 -5.15
CA GLN A 127 25.86 18.95 -6.20
C GLN A 127 27.20 19.59 -5.84
N ASN A 128 27.20 20.87 -5.44
CA ASN A 128 28.42 21.60 -5.11
C ASN A 128 29.11 21.05 -3.85
N SER A 129 28.32 20.62 -2.85
CA SER A 129 28.89 20.03 -1.63
C SER A 129 29.58 18.71 -1.94
N LEU A 130 28.94 17.85 -2.75
CA LEU A 130 29.48 16.55 -3.15
C LEU A 130 30.73 16.64 -4.03
N GLN A 131 30.83 17.65 -4.89
CA GLN A 131 32.04 17.90 -5.68
C GLN A 131 33.24 18.24 -4.80
N ASN A 132 33.03 19.07 -3.78
CA ASN A 132 34.08 19.38 -2.80
C ASN A 132 34.50 18.15 -1.99
N PHE A 133 33.58 17.20 -1.73
CA PHE A 133 33.91 15.93 -1.09
C PHE A 133 34.70 14.96 -1.98
N ALA A 134 34.52 15.01 -3.30
CA ALA A 134 35.17 14.08 -4.24
C ALA A 134 36.54 14.56 -4.77
N GLY A 135 36.81 15.87 -4.69
CA GLY A 135 38.09 16.45 -5.09
C GLY A 135 39.13 16.54 -3.97
N GLY A 136 38.73 16.21 -2.75
CA GLY A 136 39.59 16.14 -1.56
C GLY A 136 40.15 14.75 -1.30
#